data_AF-A0A2V3HVT4-F1
#
_entry.id   AF-A0A2V3HVT4-F1
#
_cell.length_a   1.000
_cell.length_b   1.000
_cell.length_c   1.000
_cell.angle_alpha   90.00
_cell.angle_beta   90.00
_cell.angle_gamma   90.00
#
_symmetry.space_group_name_H-M   'P 1'
#
loop_
_entity.id
_entity.type
_entity.pdbx_description
1 polymer ?
#
loop_
_entity_poly.entity_id
_entity_poly.type
_entity_poly.pdbx_seq_one_letter_code
_entity_poly.pdbx_strand_id
1 'polypeptide(L)'
;MGWTNLKRYLDSLDAAGELLRIRRAVDVELEAGCIADRQVKSGGPAVLFEKPRLPDGTISEFPLAMNLFGTPERVRRVLGCERVSDVGERLVGLMKPDVSAIAGKPWKGIPLARQALRMAPKRVKKGACQQVVVANPDLTRLPIPRTWPLDGGQTMTLPLVVTRDPSTGEHNMGCYRAQVYGPTECGLHWQMHKHGADHAHASAQAGEAHIPIAICLGGPPELLFSAVSPLPDNLSEYMFASFLSDSRLPLVKARTQDLWVPAEADVVIEGYAVPGERRTEGPFGDHFGIYSLPGEYPVMHVTAITHRSDPVVPMTIVGLPPMEDGFIGEAIGAAFLPVLRFQHRDVVDLHVPLETGFHNLAIIASKQRYPRQARKTCLGLLGAGQ
;
A
#
# COMPACT_ATOMS: atom_id res chain seq x y z
N MET A 1 -2.44 -11.26 15.81
CA MET A 1 -2.94 -12.22 14.79
C MET A 1 -3.33 -11.37 13.59
N GLY A 2 -2.79 -11.64 12.40
CA GLY A 2 -3.03 -10.79 11.23
C GLY A 2 -4.47 -10.89 10.69
N TRP A 3 -4.81 -9.94 9.84
CA TRP A 3 -6.12 -9.80 9.22
C TRP A 3 -6.21 -10.69 7.99
N THR A 4 -7.35 -11.38 7.82
CA THR A 4 -7.56 -12.22 6.64
C THR A 4 -8.03 -11.40 5.43
N ASN A 5 -8.81 -10.35 5.66
CA ASN A 5 -9.34 -9.44 4.64
C ASN A 5 -9.85 -8.14 5.29
N LEU A 6 -10.18 -7.15 4.45
CA LEU A 6 -10.61 -5.82 4.88
C LEU A 6 -11.89 -5.87 5.70
N LYS A 7 -12.86 -6.71 5.31
CA LYS A 7 -14.12 -6.85 6.05
C LYS A 7 -13.91 -7.22 7.51
N ARG A 8 -13.03 -8.19 7.81
CA ARG A 8 -12.71 -8.55 9.20
C ARG A 8 -12.09 -7.39 9.99
N TYR A 9 -11.29 -6.57 9.34
CA TYR A 9 -10.73 -5.38 9.96
C TYR A 9 -11.83 -4.35 10.26
N LEU A 10 -12.71 -4.07 9.29
CA LEU A 10 -13.87 -3.19 9.48
C LEU A 10 -14.80 -3.66 10.60
N ASP A 11 -15.13 -4.95 10.64
CA ASP A 11 -15.95 -5.55 11.70
C ASP A 11 -15.29 -5.36 13.08
N SER A 12 -13.95 -5.43 13.15
CA SER A 12 -13.21 -5.16 14.39
C SER A 12 -13.19 -3.67 14.77
N LEU A 13 -13.19 -2.75 13.81
CA LEU A 13 -13.29 -1.31 14.09
C LEU A 13 -14.68 -0.97 14.61
N ASP A 14 -15.72 -1.53 13.98
CA ASP A 14 -17.12 -1.37 14.39
C ASP A 14 -17.35 -1.85 15.83
N ALA A 15 -16.86 -3.04 16.16
CA ALA A 15 -16.93 -3.58 17.52
C ALA A 15 -16.19 -2.74 18.56
N ALA A 16 -15.20 -1.94 18.14
CA ALA A 16 -14.44 -1.05 19.01
C ALA A 16 -14.99 0.40 19.05
N GLY A 17 -16.07 0.70 18.31
CA GLY A 17 -16.57 2.07 18.17
C GLY A 17 -15.70 2.98 17.29
N GLU A 18 -14.78 2.38 16.52
CA GLU A 18 -13.79 3.06 15.65
C GLU A 18 -14.22 3.08 14.17
N LEU A 19 -15.49 2.76 13.88
CA LEU A 19 -16.07 2.81 12.54
C LEU A 19 -17.37 3.63 12.53
N LEU A 20 -17.39 4.68 11.72
CA LEU A 20 -18.61 5.42 11.38
C LEU A 20 -19.23 4.84 10.11
N ARG A 21 -20.43 4.27 10.23
CA ARG A 21 -21.22 3.81 9.08
C ARG A 21 -22.17 4.90 8.60
N ILE A 22 -22.02 5.33 7.36
CA ILE A 22 -22.90 6.32 6.71
C ILE A 22 -23.84 5.59 5.74
N ARG A 23 -25.11 5.49 6.14
CA ARG A 23 -26.16 4.75 5.40
C ARG A 23 -26.89 5.56 4.33
N ARG A 24 -26.82 6.89 4.42
CA ARG A 24 -27.37 7.79 3.40
C ARG A 24 -26.49 7.75 2.16
N ALA A 25 -27.06 8.12 1.01
CA ALA A 25 -26.24 8.35 -0.17
C ALA A 25 -25.24 9.48 0.09
N VAL A 26 -24.00 9.28 -0.35
CA VAL A 26 -22.89 10.26 -0.27
C VAL A 26 -22.20 10.29 -1.62
N ASP A 27 -21.98 11.48 -2.15
CA ASP A 27 -21.35 11.65 -3.45
C ASP A 27 -19.85 11.34 -3.35
N VAL A 28 -19.34 10.50 -4.26
CA VAL A 28 -17.89 10.25 -4.37
C VAL A 28 -17.15 11.49 -4.91
N GLU A 29 -17.92 12.41 -5.48
CA GLU A 29 -17.49 13.70 -5.99
C GLU A 29 -17.40 14.69 -4.81
N LEU A 30 -16.18 14.86 -4.27
CA LEU A 30 -15.82 15.77 -3.17
C LEU A 30 -16.42 15.46 -1.79
N GLU A 31 -17.66 15.01 -1.69
CA GLU A 31 -18.36 14.84 -0.41
C GLU A 31 -17.72 13.76 0.47
N ALA A 32 -17.50 12.55 -0.07
CA ALA A 32 -16.84 11.47 0.65
C ALA A 32 -15.44 11.87 1.14
N GLY A 33 -14.67 12.54 0.28
CA GLY A 33 -13.35 13.07 0.60
C GLY A 33 -13.38 14.10 1.74
N CYS A 34 -14.33 15.05 1.69
CA CYS A 34 -14.52 16.05 2.74
C CYS A 34 -14.87 15.43 4.10
N ILE A 35 -15.71 14.39 4.11
CA ILE A 35 -16.05 13.66 5.33
C ILE A 35 -14.81 12.96 5.90
N ALA A 36 -14.04 12.27 5.05
CA ALA A 36 -12.80 11.60 5.45
C ALA A 36 -11.75 12.57 5.97
N ASP A 37 -11.55 13.73 5.31
CA ASP A 37 -10.67 14.82 5.75
C ASP A 37 -11.01 15.29 7.16
N ARG A 38 -12.30 15.51 7.42
CA ARG A 38 -12.76 15.91 8.75
C ARG A 38 -12.50 14.84 9.80
N GLN A 39 -12.68 13.56 9.47
CA GLN A 39 -12.42 12.48 10.42
C GLN A 39 -10.94 12.38 10.73
N VAL A 40 -10.04 12.36 9.74
CA VAL A 40 -8.60 12.25 10.01
C VAL A 40 -8.09 13.44 10.83
N LYS A 41 -8.51 14.66 10.51
CA LYS A 41 -8.07 15.88 11.23
C LYS A 41 -8.64 16.03 12.64
N SER A 42 -9.75 15.37 12.95
CA SER A 42 -10.34 15.37 14.29
C SER A 42 -9.95 14.17 15.13
N GLY A 43 -9.10 13.26 14.61
CA GLY A 43 -8.81 11.98 15.25
C GLY A 43 -10.03 11.06 15.32
N GLY A 44 -10.99 11.25 14.41
CA GLY A 44 -12.24 10.50 14.33
C GLY A 44 -12.08 9.07 13.81
N PRO A 45 -13.17 8.29 13.81
CA PRO A 45 -13.20 6.90 13.36
C PRO A 45 -12.90 6.75 11.85
N ALA A 46 -12.62 5.51 11.43
CA ALA A 46 -12.70 5.14 10.02
C ALA A 46 -14.14 5.33 9.51
N VAL A 47 -14.32 5.51 8.20
CA VAL A 47 -15.65 5.75 7.61
C VAL A 47 -15.98 4.68 6.60
N LEU A 48 -17.18 4.11 6.71
CA LEU A 48 -17.77 3.23 5.70
C LEU A 48 -19.00 3.89 5.10
N PHE A 49 -18.93 4.23 3.82
CA PHE A 49 -20.04 4.73 3.04
C PHE A 49 -20.76 3.55 2.40
N GLU A 50 -21.98 3.24 2.86
CA GLU A 50 -22.74 2.08 2.38
C GLU A 50 -23.43 2.32 1.03
N LYS A 51 -23.63 3.59 0.65
CA LYS A 51 -24.29 3.99 -0.59
C LYS A 51 -23.52 5.11 -1.30
N PRO A 52 -22.31 4.85 -1.81
CA PRO A 52 -21.58 5.86 -2.56
C PRO A 52 -22.35 6.18 -3.85
N ARG A 53 -22.64 7.45 -4.10
CA ARG A 53 -23.25 7.92 -5.35
C ARG A 53 -22.15 8.26 -6.34
N LEU A 54 -22.22 7.64 -7.50
CA LEU A 54 -21.28 7.79 -8.62
C LEU A 54 -21.61 9.07 -9.43
N PRO A 55 -20.68 9.57 -10.27
CA PRO A 55 -20.88 10.81 -11.03
C PRO A 55 -22.10 10.81 -11.97
N ASP A 56 -22.55 9.64 -12.43
CA ASP A 56 -23.77 9.49 -13.25
C ASP A 56 -25.07 9.52 -12.43
N GLY A 57 -24.97 9.73 -11.11
CA GLY A 57 -26.08 9.80 -10.17
C GLY A 57 -26.54 8.45 -9.62
N THR A 58 -26.00 7.33 -10.12
CA THR A 58 -26.33 5.98 -9.64
C THR A 58 -25.64 5.66 -8.31
N ILE A 59 -26.16 4.68 -7.57
CA ILE A 59 -25.53 4.19 -6.34
C ILE A 59 -24.62 3.02 -6.71
N SER A 60 -23.37 3.07 -6.29
CA SER A 60 -22.42 1.97 -6.45
C SER A 60 -22.89 0.75 -5.67
N GLU A 61 -22.74 -0.43 -6.27
CA GLU A 61 -22.97 -1.72 -5.58
C GLU A 61 -21.87 -2.00 -4.55
N PHE A 62 -20.74 -1.29 -4.62
CA PHE A 62 -19.59 -1.44 -3.75
C PHE A 62 -19.63 -0.36 -2.65
N PRO A 63 -19.58 -0.73 -1.37
CA PRO A 63 -19.28 0.20 -0.29
C PRO A 63 -17.87 0.80 -0.45
N LEU A 64 -17.73 2.05 -0.03
CA LEU A 64 -16.46 2.79 0.00
C LEU A 64 -15.98 2.91 1.45
N ALA A 65 -14.75 2.50 1.74
CA ALA A 65 -14.13 2.70 3.04
C ALA A 65 -12.99 3.72 2.95
N MET A 66 -12.92 4.64 3.91
CA MET A 66 -11.86 5.65 4.00
C MET A 66 -11.41 5.85 5.44
N ASN A 67 -10.25 6.48 5.64
CA ASN A 67 -9.71 6.80 6.97
C ASN A 67 -9.39 5.54 7.84
N LEU A 68 -9.04 4.43 7.18
CA LEU A 68 -8.73 3.12 7.76
C LEU A 68 -7.49 3.15 8.68
N PHE A 69 -6.53 4.02 8.39
CA PHE A 69 -5.24 4.17 9.07
C PHE A 69 -5.07 5.53 9.76
N GLY A 70 -6.11 6.37 9.79
CA GLY A 70 -5.98 7.78 10.21
C GLY A 70 -5.80 8.06 11.70
N THR A 71 -5.30 7.10 12.48
CA THR A 71 -4.75 7.32 13.82
C THR A 71 -3.59 6.35 14.08
N PRO A 72 -2.62 6.70 14.94
CA PRO A 72 -1.56 5.79 15.37
C PRO A 72 -2.09 4.48 15.96
N GLU A 73 -3.21 4.52 16.68
CA GLU A 73 -3.91 3.36 17.25
C GLU A 73 -4.38 2.40 16.15
N ARG A 74 -5.01 2.93 15.09
CA ARG A 74 -5.47 2.11 13.96
C ARG A 74 -4.31 1.50 13.20
N VAL A 75 -3.21 2.23 12.98
CA VAL A 75 -2.00 1.65 12.37
C VAL A 75 -1.43 0.52 13.22
N ARG A 76 -1.28 0.71 14.53
CA ARG A 76 -0.84 -0.35 15.47
C ARG A 76 -1.76 -1.56 15.44
N ARG A 77 -3.07 -1.33 15.35
CA ARG A 77 -4.08 -2.39 15.24
C ARG A 77 -3.94 -3.19 13.95
N VAL A 78 -3.68 -2.53 12.82
CA VAL A 78 -3.40 -3.23 11.55
C VAL A 78 -2.17 -4.11 11.69
N LEU A 79 -1.08 -3.57 12.25
CA LEU A 79 0.18 -4.29 12.43
C LEU A 79 0.14 -5.35 13.54
N GLY A 80 -0.92 -5.35 14.36
CA GLY A 80 -1.07 -6.28 15.47
C GLY A 80 0.03 -6.15 16.53
N CYS A 81 0.54 -4.94 16.76
CA CYS A 81 1.65 -4.65 17.67
C CYS A 81 1.28 -3.63 18.75
N GLU A 82 1.92 -3.72 19.92
CA GLU A 82 1.79 -2.69 20.96
C GLU A 82 2.64 -1.46 20.62
N ARG A 83 3.88 -1.68 20.18
CA ARG A 83 4.78 -0.64 19.68
C ARG A 83 5.13 -0.94 18.22
N VAL A 84 5.07 0.07 17.38
CA VAL A 84 5.41 -0.09 15.95
C VAL A 84 6.88 -0.52 15.75
N SER A 85 7.78 -0.12 16.65
CA SER A 85 9.18 -0.56 16.65
C SER A 85 9.37 -2.08 16.80
N ASP A 86 8.38 -2.79 17.34
CA ASP A 86 8.45 -4.25 17.48
C ASP A 86 8.59 -4.95 16.11
N VAL A 87 8.08 -4.33 15.04
CA VAL A 87 8.24 -4.81 13.65
C VAL A 87 9.72 -4.82 13.25
N GLY A 88 10.44 -3.71 13.46
CA GLY A 88 11.85 -3.60 13.16
C GLY A 88 12.74 -4.46 14.04
N GLU A 89 12.42 -4.56 15.33
CA GLU A 89 13.14 -5.44 16.25
C GLU A 89 13.05 -6.91 15.79
N ARG A 90 11.87 -7.35 15.34
CA ARG A 90 11.66 -8.67 14.73
C ARG A 90 12.47 -8.84 13.43
N LEU A 91 12.54 -7.82 12.57
CA LEU A 91 13.35 -7.86 11.33
C LEU A 91 14.85 -7.99 11.65
N VAL A 92 15.37 -7.19 12.59
CA VAL A 92 16.78 -7.25 13.02
C VAL A 92 17.11 -8.63 13.58
N GLY A 93 16.19 -9.24 14.34
CA GLY A 93 16.35 -10.61 14.84
C GLY A 93 16.52 -11.65 13.73
N LEU A 94 15.87 -11.46 12.57
CA LEU A 94 16.05 -12.31 11.38
C LEU A 94 17.40 -12.08 10.69
N MET A 95 17.88 -10.84 10.64
CA MET A 95 19.15 -10.49 9.97
C MET A 95 20.38 -10.98 10.74
N LYS A 96 20.28 -11.11 12.06
CA LYS A 96 21.36 -11.60 12.92
C LYS A 96 20.87 -12.80 13.75
N PRO A 97 20.69 -13.98 13.14
CA PRO A 97 20.34 -15.17 13.89
C PRO A 97 21.51 -15.54 14.83
N ASP A 98 21.19 -15.99 16.04
CA ASP A 98 22.20 -16.46 16.99
C ASP A 98 22.70 -17.84 16.60
N VAL A 99 23.59 -17.87 15.61
CA VAL A 99 24.20 -19.10 15.06
C VAL A 99 24.90 -19.91 16.16
N SER A 100 25.50 -19.23 17.15
CA SER A 100 26.20 -19.90 18.26
C SER A 100 25.25 -20.67 19.17
N ALA A 101 24.09 -20.09 19.48
CA ALA A 101 23.06 -20.75 20.27
C ALA A 101 22.37 -21.88 19.50
N ILE A 102 22.21 -21.74 18.17
CA ILE A 102 21.61 -22.76 17.30
C ILE A 102 22.55 -23.95 17.12
N ALA A 103 23.86 -23.72 16.95
CA ALA A 103 24.86 -24.77 16.79
C ALA A 103 24.93 -25.70 18.03
N GLY A 104 24.83 -25.13 19.24
CA GLY A 104 24.81 -25.92 20.47
C GLY A 104 23.45 -26.55 20.81
N LYS A 105 22.34 -25.98 20.30
CA LYS A 105 20.96 -26.41 20.61
C LYS A 105 20.05 -26.21 19.39
N PRO A 106 19.97 -27.18 18.46
CA PRO A 106 19.25 -27.04 17.19
C PRO A 106 17.77 -26.66 17.34
N TRP A 107 17.11 -27.07 18.43
CA TRP A 107 15.72 -26.71 18.71
C TRP A 107 15.49 -25.20 18.90
N LYS A 108 16.53 -24.43 19.25
CA LYS A 108 16.47 -22.95 19.30
C LYS A 108 16.31 -22.32 17.91
N GLY A 109 16.61 -23.06 16.84
CA GLY A 109 16.38 -22.63 15.46
C GLY A 109 14.95 -22.88 14.95
N ILE A 110 14.14 -23.69 15.65
CA ILE A 110 12.77 -24.03 15.24
C ILE A 110 11.88 -22.78 15.09
N PRO A 111 11.89 -21.79 16.01
CA PRO A 111 11.09 -20.58 15.85
C PRO A 111 11.48 -19.78 14.60
N LEU A 112 12.79 -19.65 14.33
CA LEU A 112 13.32 -18.96 13.16
C LEU A 112 12.90 -19.67 11.86
N ALA A 113 13.03 -21.00 11.81
CA ALA A 113 12.61 -21.80 10.66
C ALA A 113 11.09 -21.70 10.43
N ARG A 114 10.29 -21.73 11.51
CA ARG A 114 8.83 -21.54 11.44
C ARG A 114 8.47 -20.15 10.92
N GLN A 115 9.18 -19.11 11.35
CA GLN A 115 8.98 -17.75 10.89
C GLN A 115 9.33 -17.63 9.40
N ALA A 116 10.48 -18.14 8.97
CA ALA A 116 10.87 -18.15 7.55
C ALA A 116 9.83 -18.89 6.67
N LEU A 117 9.31 -20.04 7.13
CA LEU A 117 8.25 -20.77 6.43
C LEU A 117 6.94 -19.97 6.34
N ARG A 118 6.62 -19.18 7.37
CA ARG A 118 5.43 -18.31 7.39
C ARG A 118 5.57 -17.07 6.53
N MET A 119 6.79 -16.56 6.34
CA MET A 119 7.07 -15.45 5.44
C MET A 119 6.88 -15.83 3.97
N ALA A 120 7.11 -17.10 3.59
CA ALA A 120 6.90 -17.53 2.23
C ALA A 120 5.40 -17.50 1.86
N PRO A 121 4.98 -16.71 0.85
CA PRO A 121 3.58 -16.69 0.44
C PRO A 121 3.12 -18.09 -0.01
N LYS A 122 1.80 -18.32 0.04
CA LYS A 122 1.19 -19.60 -0.32
C LYS A 122 0.40 -19.43 -1.62
N ARG A 123 0.75 -20.19 -2.65
CA ARG A 123 -0.06 -20.26 -3.87
C ARG A 123 -1.32 -21.10 -3.63
N VAL A 124 -2.47 -20.59 -4.05
CA VAL A 124 -3.78 -21.26 -3.96
C VAL A 124 -4.44 -21.36 -5.33
N LYS A 125 -5.35 -22.31 -5.50
CA LYS A 125 -6.07 -22.55 -6.77
C LYS A 125 -7.30 -21.64 -6.96
N LYS A 126 -7.89 -21.16 -5.87
CA LYS A 126 -9.08 -20.30 -5.86
C LYS A 126 -8.87 -19.21 -4.82
N GLY A 127 -9.17 -17.97 -5.19
CA GLY A 127 -9.18 -16.82 -4.28
C GLY A 127 -10.59 -16.26 -4.10
N ALA A 128 -10.84 -15.62 -2.96
CA ALA A 128 -12.07 -14.88 -2.71
C ALA A 128 -12.25 -13.75 -3.73
N CYS A 129 -11.15 -13.10 -4.15
CA CYS A 129 -11.14 -12.04 -5.15
C CYS A 129 -11.68 -12.44 -6.54
N GLN A 130 -11.92 -13.73 -6.78
CA GLN A 130 -12.36 -14.27 -8.07
C GLN A 130 -13.73 -14.96 -8.01
N GLN A 131 -14.54 -14.68 -6.97
CA GLN A 131 -15.88 -15.24 -6.80
C GLN A 131 -16.86 -14.70 -7.85
N VAL A 132 -16.71 -13.43 -8.22
CA VAL A 132 -17.51 -12.76 -9.25
C VAL A 132 -16.56 -12.24 -10.34
N VAL A 133 -16.94 -12.47 -11.60
CA VAL A 133 -16.25 -11.94 -12.78
C VAL A 133 -17.22 -10.98 -13.45
N VAL A 134 -16.81 -9.71 -13.61
CA VAL A 134 -17.64 -8.70 -14.23
C VAL A 134 -17.63 -8.92 -15.75
N ALA A 135 -18.81 -9.12 -16.34
CA ALA A 135 -18.93 -9.43 -17.77
C ALA A 135 -18.45 -8.28 -18.68
N ASN A 136 -18.75 -7.04 -18.29
CA ASN A 136 -18.29 -5.82 -18.98
C ASN A 136 -17.49 -4.97 -17.98
N PRO A 137 -16.14 -5.06 -17.98
CA PRO A 137 -15.30 -4.29 -17.09
C PRO A 137 -15.53 -2.78 -17.26
N ASP A 138 -15.87 -2.10 -16.16
CA ASP A 138 -16.10 -0.66 -16.14
C ASP A 138 -15.61 -0.06 -14.82
N LEU A 139 -14.48 0.64 -14.86
CA LEU A 139 -13.88 1.36 -13.74
C LEU A 139 -14.81 2.42 -13.15
N THR A 140 -15.69 3.02 -13.95
CA THR A 140 -16.60 4.09 -13.52
C THR A 140 -17.75 3.58 -12.66
N ARG A 141 -17.88 2.25 -12.51
CA ARG A 141 -18.81 1.59 -11.56
C ARG A 141 -18.23 1.45 -10.15
N LEU A 142 -16.91 1.57 -10.00
CA LEU A 142 -16.26 1.57 -8.70
C LEU A 142 -16.43 2.95 -8.02
N PRO A 143 -16.58 3.00 -6.68
CA PRO A 143 -16.82 4.24 -5.94
C PRO A 143 -15.51 5.01 -5.72
N ILE A 144 -14.82 5.34 -6.80
CA ILE A 144 -13.53 6.03 -6.79
C ILE A 144 -13.80 7.54 -6.60
N PRO A 145 -13.30 8.17 -5.53
CA PRO A 145 -13.60 9.57 -5.28
C PRO A 145 -12.77 10.52 -6.16
N ARG A 146 -13.32 11.70 -6.42
CA ARG A 146 -12.53 12.90 -6.68
C ARG A 146 -12.48 13.69 -5.37
N THR A 147 -11.30 13.85 -4.80
CA THR A 147 -11.15 14.31 -3.42
C THR A 147 -11.06 15.82 -3.29
N TRP A 148 -10.44 16.51 -4.25
CA TRP A 148 -10.28 17.95 -4.25
C TRP A 148 -10.84 18.61 -5.51
N PRO A 149 -11.27 19.89 -5.41
CA PRO A 149 -11.92 20.59 -6.52
C PRO A 149 -11.10 20.66 -7.82
N LEU A 150 -9.77 20.77 -7.73
CA LEU A 150 -8.88 20.87 -8.90
C LEU A 150 -8.21 19.54 -9.25
N ASP A 151 -8.57 18.43 -8.60
CA ASP A 151 -8.07 17.12 -9.04
C ASP A 151 -8.51 16.87 -10.50
N GLY A 152 -7.60 16.35 -11.32
CA GLY A 152 -7.80 16.11 -12.74
C GLY A 152 -8.85 15.06 -13.08
N GLY A 153 -9.28 14.27 -12.09
CA GLY A 153 -10.33 13.26 -12.24
C GLY A 153 -10.53 12.43 -10.98
N GLN A 154 -11.36 11.40 -11.08
CA GLN A 154 -11.48 10.37 -10.04
C GLN A 154 -10.19 9.55 -10.01
N THR A 155 -9.61 9.36 -8.84
CA THR A 155 -8.30 8.72 -8.69
C THR A 155 -8.32 7.65 -7.62
N MET A 156 -7.89 6.45 -7.97
CA MET A 156 -7.63 5.39 -7.00
C MET A 156 -6.42 5.78 -6.16
N THR A 157 -6.61 5.96 -4.86
CA THR A 157 -5.56 6.46 -3.95
C THR A 157 -4.88 5.37 -3.12
N LEU A 158 -5.52 4.21 -2.93
CA LEU A 158 -4.92 3.02 -2.31
C LEU A 158 -4.78 1.79 -3.26
N PRO A 159 -4.43 1.96 -4.55
CA PRO A 159 -4.27 0.82 -5.47
C PRO A 159 -2.97 0.05 -5.18
N LEU A 160 -3.06 -1.26 -4.98
CA LEU A 160 -1.90 -2.14 -4.94
C LEU A 160 -1.60 -2.65 -6.36
N VAL A 161 -0.67 -1.98 -7.03
CA VAL A 161 -0.28 -2.26 -8.42
C VAL A 161 0.75 -3.38 -8.43
N VAL A 162 0.39 -4.48 -9.08
CA VAL A 162 1.21 -5.68 -9.25
C VAL A 162 1.77 -5.71 -10.66
N THR A 163 3.09 -5.85 -10.75
CA THR A 163 3.83 -6.07 -12.00
C THR A 163 4.80 -7.23 -11.82
N ARG A 164 5.43 -7.68 -12.91
CA ARG A 164 6.48 -8.69 -12.87
C ARG A 164 7.69 -8.25 -13.69
N ASP A 165 8.87 -8.67 -13.26
CA ASP A 165 10.05 -8.65 -14.09
C ASP A 165 9.91 -9.71 -15.21
N PRO A 166 10.12 -9.35 -16.49
CA PRO A 166 9.96 -10.28 -17.61
C PRO A 166 11.06 -11.36 -17.65
N SER A 167 12.25 -11.08 -17.10
CA SER A 167 13.43 -11.94 -17.11
C SER A 167 13.48 -12.90 -15.93
N THR A 168 13.18 -12.43 -14.72
CA THR A 168 13.23 -13.24 -13.48
C THR A 168 11.86 -13.82 -13.10
N GLY A 169 10.77 -13.19 -13.54
CA GLY A 169 9.40 -13.52 -13.11
C GLY A 169 9.08 -13.07 -11.68
N GLU A 170 9.98 -12.34 -11.03
CA GLU A 170 9.75 -11.77 -9.70
C GLU A 170 8.65 -10.72 -9.77
N HIS A 171 7.80 -10.70 -8.75
CA HIS A 171 6.66 -9.78 -8.69
C HIS A 171 6.97 -8.64 -7.75
N ASN A 172 6.52 -7.45 -8.11
CA ASN A 172 6.48 -6.28 -7.24
C ASN A 172 5.01 -5.92 -6.95
N MET A 173 4.74 -5.38 -5.75
CA MET A 173 3.46 -4.82 -5.39
C MET A 173 3.65 -3.44 -4.74
N GLY A 174 3.44 -2.38 -5.51
CA GLY A 174 3.58 -1.00 -5.03
C GLY A 174 2.24 -0.28 -4.92
N CYS A 175 2.18 0.79 -4.12
CA CYS A 175 1.02 1.68 -4.07
C CYS A 175 1.23 2.90 -4.99
N TYR A 176 0.61 2.91 -6.17
CA TYR A 176 0.75 4.00 -7.15
C TYR A 176 -0.61 4.54 -7.56
N ARG A 177 -0.91 5.79 -7.22
CA ARG A 177 -2.23 6.36 -7.51
C ARG A 177 -2.59 6.21 -9.00
N ALA A 178 -3.86 5.94 -9.27
CA ALA A 178 -4.31 5.68 -10.63
C ALA A 178 -5.56 6.49 -11.00
N GLN A 179 -5.39 7.46 -11.90
CA GLN A 179 -6.47 8.34 -12.35
C GLN A 179 -7.32 7.63 -13.41
N VAL A 180 -8.63 7.59 -13.21
CA VAL A 180 -9.58 6.99 -14.15
C VAL A 180 -9.82 7.95 -15.31
N TYR A 181 -9.66 7.47 -16.54
CA TYR A 181 -9.95 8.23 -17.76
C TYR A 181 -11.29 7.84 -18.40
N GLY A 182 -11.80 6.65 -18.07
CA GLY A 182 -13.04 6.11 -18.57
C GLY A 182 -13.27 4.68 -18.09
N PRO A 183 -14.22 3.94 -18.70
CA PRO A 183 -14.57 2.59 -18.28
C PRO A 183 -13.41 1.59 -18.29
N THR A 184 -12.50 1.72 -19.25
CA THR A 184 -11.46 0.70 -19.50
C THR A 184 -10.04 1.25 -19.47
N GLU A 185 -9.83 2.49 -19.00
CA GLU A 185 -8.52 3.14 -19.01
C GLU A 185 -8.27 3.89 -17.71
N CYS A 186 -7.06 3.72 -17.15
CA CYS A 186 -6.56 4.56 -16.07
C CYS A 186 -5.06 4.86 -16.23
N GLY A 187 -4.62 6.04 -15.80
CA GLY A 187 -3.21 6.40 -15.74
C GLY A 187 -2.55 5.81 -14.51
N LEU A 188 -1.30 5.35 -14.61
CA LEU A 188 -0.53 4.79 -13.51
C LEU A 188 0.58 5.74 -13.09
N HIS A 189 0.41 6.42 -11.95
CA HIS A 189 1.41 7.35 -11.43
C HIS A 189 2.54 6.59 -10.70
N TRP A 190 3.23 5.66 -11.38
CA TRP A 190 4.51 5.17 -10.88
C TRP A 190 5.60 6.21 -11.20
N GLN A 191 6.48 6.49 -10.24
CA GLN A 191 7.61 7.37 -10.46
C GLN A 191 8.77 6.57 -11.08
N MET A 192 9.65 7.24 -11.83
CA MET A 192 10.70 6.58 -12.62
C MET A 192 11.67 5.70 -11.81
N HIS A 193 11.80 5.92 -10.51
CA HIS A 193 12.71 5.20 -9.61
C HIS A 193 12.02 4.09 -8.81
N LYS A 194 10.78 3.73 -9.16
CA LYS A 194 10.02 2.65 -8.49
C LYS A 194 10.10 1.36 -9.30
N HIS A 195 10.10 0.22 -8.62
CA HIS A 195 10.20 -1.11 -9.25
C HIS A 195 9.18 -1.35 -10.38
N GLY A 196 7.96 -0.80 -10.28
CA GLY A 196 6.98 -0.87 -11.37
C GLY A 196 7.47 -0.22 -12.68
N ALA A 197 8.20 0.89 -12.59
CA ALA A 197 8.81 1.54 -13.75
C ALA A 197 10.00 0.74 -14.29
N ASP A 198 10.80 0.12 -13.43
CA ASP A 198 11.90 -0.76 -13.82
C ASP A 198 11.40 -1.99 -14.58
N HIS A 199 10.33 -2.64 -14.07
CA HIS A 199 9.68 -3.75 -14.75
C HIS A 199 9.08 -3.35 -16.10
N ALA A 200 8.45 -2.17 -16.18
CA ALA A 200 7.94 -1.64 -17.43
C ALA A 200 9.06 -1.38 -18.45
N HIS A 201 10.19 -0.82 -17.99
CA HIS A 201 11.36 -0.58 -18.83
C HIS A 201 11.99 -1.89 -19.30
N ALA A 202 12.19 -2.86 -18.40
CA ALA A 202 12.72 -4.17 -18.72
C ALA A 202 11.82 -4.92 -19.72
N SER A 203 10.50 -4.83 -19.56
CA SER A 203 9.52 -5.44 -20.48
C SER A 203 9.59 -4.82 -21.87
N ALA A 204 9.74 -3.49 -21.95
CA ALA A 204 9.95 -2.79 -23.21
C ALA A 204 11.27 -3.21 -23.89
N GLN A 205 12.36 -3.33 -23.13
CA GLN A 205 13.66 -3.81 -23.64
C GLN A 205 13.60 -5.27 -24.11
N ALA A 206 12.81 -6.11 -23.45
CA ALA A 206 12.56 -7.49 -23.84
C ALA A 206 11.66 -7.61 -25.08
N GLY A 207 11.10 -6.51 -25.57
CA GLY A 207 10.20 -6.49 -26.73
C GLY A 207 8.79 -6.99 -26.44
N GLU A 208 8.35 -7.00 -25.17
CA GLU A 208 6.96 -7.32 -24.84
C GLU A 208 6.03 -6.23 -25.38
N ALA A 209 5.05 -6.61 -26.20
CA ALA A 209 4.07 -5.66 -26.75
C ALA A 209 3.14 -5.09 -25.65
N HIS A 210 2.87 -5.88 -24.61
CA HIS A 210 1.98 -5.55 -23.51
C HIS A 210 2.66 -5.89 -22.18
N ILE A 211 2.74 -4.91 -21.29
CA ILE A 211 3.25 -5.07 -19.93
C ILE A 211 2.05 -5.49 -19.06
N PRO A 212 2.01 -6.71 -18.51
CA PRO A 212 0.89 -7.17 -17.69
C PRO A 212 0.83 -6.41 -16.36
N ILE A 213 -0.37 -5.95 -15.98
CA ILE A 213 -0.60 -5.17 -14.76
C ILE A 213 -1.89 -5.64 -14.08
N ALA A 214 -1.84 -5.80 -12.76
CA ALA A 214 -3.04 -5.98 -11.96
C ALA A 214 -3.11 -4.93 -10.85
N ILE A 215 -4.26 -4.31 -10.64
CA ILE A 215 -4.53 -3.44 -9.49
C ILE A 215 -5.39 -4.21 -8.50
N CYS A 216 -4.93 -4.37 -7.28
CA CYS A 216 -5.68 -4.97 -6.19
C CYS A 216 -6.17 -3.88 -5.22
N LEU A 217 -7.45 -3.89 -4.91
CA LEU A 217 -8.09 -3.02 -3.93
C LEU A 217 -8.59 -3.87 -2.76
N GLY A 218 -8.38 -3.40 -1.54
CA GLY A 218 -8.77 -4.11 -0.33
C GLY A 218 -7.86 -5.30 0.01
N GLY A 219 -8.44 -6.34 0.58
CA GLY A 219 -7.71 -7.46 1.17
C GLY A 219 -7.16 -7.17 2.57
N PRO A 220 -6.23 -8.00 3.07
CA PRO A 220 -5.56 -7.74 4.33
C PRO A 220 -4.97 -6.33 4.39
N PRO A 221 -5.33 -5.48 5.38
CA PRO A 221 -4.80 -4.11 5.49
C PRO A 221 -3.27 -4.05 5.65
N GLU A 222 -2.60 -5.11 6.11
CA GLU A 222 -1.13 -5.20 6.15
C GLU A 222 -0.49 -5.15 4.77
N LEU A 223 -1.22 -5.50 3.70
CA LEU A 223 -0.73 -5.41 2.33
C LEU A 223 -0.39 -3.97 1.96
N LEU A 224 -1.23 -3.00 2.35
CA LEU A 224 -0.97 -1.59 2.07
C LEU A 224 0.31 -1.13 2.76
N PHE A 225 0.42 -1.37 4.08
CA PHE A 225 1.63 -1.02 4.83
C PHE A 225 2.87 -1.68 4.22
N SER A 226 2.76 -2.92 3.78
CA SER A 226 3.84 -3.63 3.11
C SER A 226 4.21 -3.02 1.76
N ALA A 227 3.24 -2.60 0.95
CA ALA A 227 3.43 -2.06 -0.38
C ALA A 227 4.07 -0.66 -0.41
N VAL A 228 3.99 0.07 0.71
CA VAL A 228 4.62 1.40 0.87
C VAL A 228 5.88 1.37 1.71
N SER A 229 6.27 0.21 2.24
CA SER A 229 7.46 0.07 3.08
C SER A 229 8.75 0.06 2.24
N PRO A 230 9.85 0.66 2.71
CA PRO A 230 11.15 0.63 2.04
C PRO A 230 11.82 -0.73 2.28
N LEU A 231 11.54 -1.70 1.42
CA LEU A 231 12.07 -3.06 1.53
C LEU A 231 13.35 -3.22 0.70
N PRO A 232 14.31 -4.05 1.15
CA PRO A 232 15.43 -4.44 0.31
C PRO A 232 14.95 -5.35 -0.83
N ASP A 233 15.67 -5.35 -1.96
CA ASP A 233 15.27 -6.07 -3.19
C ASP A 233 15.01 -7.57 -2.98
N ASN A 234 15.68 -8.20 -2.01
CA ASN A 234 15.51 -9.62 -1.70
C ASN A 234 14.30 -9.94 -0.79
N LEU A 235 13.53 -8.93 -0.37
CA LEU A 235 12.35 -9.07 0.47
C LEU A 235 11.12 -8.49 -0.26
N SER A 236 10.42 -9.33 -1.01
CA SER A 236 9.17 -8.91 -1.68
C SER A 236 8.11 -8.44 -0.69
N GLU A 237 7.21 -7.57 -1.16
CA GLU A 237 6.09 -7.06 -0.37
C GLU A 237 5.15 -8.20 0.07
N TYR A 238 5.00 -9.26 -0.73
CA TYR A 238 4.23 -10.43 -0.32
C TYR A 238 4.83 -11.16 0.88
N MET A 239 6.16 -11.25 0.94
CA MET A 239 6.86 -11.86 2.07
C MET A 239 6.76 -10.98 3.30
N PHE A 240 6.87 -9.66 3.13
CA PHE A 240 6.76 -8.74 4.25
C PHE A 240 5.33 -8.65 4.80
N ALA A 241 4.29 -8.64 3.96
CA ALA A 241 2.90 -8.78 4.41
C ALA A 241 2.66 -10.10 5.19
N SER A 242 3.27 -11.20 4.75
CA SER A 242 3.21 -12.48 5.48
C SER A 242 3.93 -12.42 6.84
N PHE A 243 5.05 -11.70 6.91
CA PHE A 243 5.79 -11.43 8.14
C PHE A 243 4.98 -10.59 9.14
N LEU A 244 4.35 -9.52 8.66
CA LEU A 244 3.52 -8.62 9.48
C LEU A 244 2.36 -9.38 10.11
N SER A 245 1.62 -10.15 9.30
CA SER A 245 0.46 -10.93 9.73
C SER A 245 0.78 -12.20 10.53
N ASP A 246 2.06 -12.60 10.59
CA ASP A 246 2.53 -13.91 11.11
C ASP A 246 1.79 -15.10 10.47
N SER A 247 1.43 -14.96 9.20
CA SER A 247 0.66 -15.94 8.42
C SER A 247 1.07 -15.89 6.95
N ARG A 248 1.00 -17.03 6.26
CA ARG A 248 1.34 -17.11 4.84
C ARG A 248 0.26 -16.42 4.02
N LEU A 249 0.62 -15.34 3.31
CA LEU A 249 -0.29 -14.64 2.41
C LEU A 249 -0.74 -15.58 1.27
N PRO A 250 -2.05 -15.87 1.13
CA PRO A 250 -2.53 -16.64 -0.01
C PRO A 250 -2.49 -15.79 -1.29
N LEU A 251 -1.85 -16.32 -2.33
CA LEU A 251 -1.79 -15.72 -3.67
C LEU A 251 -2.50 -16.62 -4.68
N VAL A 252 -3.25 -16.03 -5.59
CA VAL A 252 -3.92 -16.71 -6.69
C VAL A 252 -3.44 -16.13 -8.02
N LYS A 253 -3.39 -16.95 -9.06
CA LYS A 253 -3.10 -16.47 -10.42
C LYS A 253 -4.28 -15.64 -10.91
N ALA A 254 -3.99 -14.45 -11.46
CA ALA A 254 -4.96 -13.57 -12.10
C ALA A 254 -5.74 -14.33 -13.20
N ARG A 255 -6.96 -13.89 -13.52
CA ARG A 255 -7.87 -14.62 -14.41
C ARG A 255 -7.43 -14.59 -15.86
N THR A 256 -6.94 -13.45 -16.32
CA THR A 256 -6.63 -13.19 -17.73
C THR A 256 -5.13 -13.11 -18.01
N GLN A 257 -4.28 -13.16 -16.97
CA GLN A 257 -2.84 -12.98 -17.09
C GLN A 257 -2.04 -13.81 -16.07
N ASP A 258 -0.73 -13.91 -16.26
CA ASP A 258 0.18 -14.68 -15.39
C ASP A 258 0.80 -13.84 -14.27
N LEU A 259 -0.04 -13.06 -13.59
CA LEU A 259 0.34 -12.36 -12.36
C LEU A 259 -0.23 -13.09 -11.14
N TRP A 260 0.55 -13.16 -10.06
CA TRP A 260 0.08 -13.61 -8.76
C TRP A 260 -0.43 -12.41 -7.97
N VAL A 261 -1.70 -12.45 -7.60
CA VAL A 261 -2.39 -11.40 -6.84
C VAL A 261 -2.84 -11.93 -5.47
N PRO A 262 -3.01 -11.06 -4.44
CA PRO A 262 -3.57 -11.47 -3.16
C PRO A 262 -4.95 -12.12 -3.31
N ALA A 263 -5.08 -13.36 -2.84
CA ALA A 263 -6.30 -14.15 -3.02
C ALA A 263 -7.50 -13.61 -2.23
N GLU A 264 -7.24 -12.80 -1.21
CA GLU A 264 -8.25 -12.19 -0.33
C GLU A 264 -8.56 -10.73 -0.68
N ALA A 265 -7.99 -10.18 -1.78
CA ALA A 265 -8.32 -8.85 -2.26
C ALA A 265 -9.85 -8.70 -2.49
N ASP A 266 -10.36 -7.49 -2.27
CA ASP A 266 -11.78 -7.21 -2.44
C ASP A 266 -12.13 -7.09 -3.92
N VAL A 267 -11.33 -6.34 -4.68
CA VAL A 267 -11.45 -6.15 -6.13
C VAL A 267 -10.07 -6.31 -6.77
N VAL A 268 -10.01 -6.99 -7.91
CA VAL A 268 -8.83 -7.10 -8.77
C VAL A 268 -9.20 -6.62 -10.17
N ILE A 269 -8.48 -5.61 -10.64
CA ILE A 269 -8.58 -5.04 -11.98
C ILE A 269 -7.35 -5.54 -12.75
N GLU A 270 -7.59 -6.23 -13.86
CA GLU A 270 -6.54 -6.80 -14.70
C GLU A 270 -6.47 -6.06 -16.04
N GLY A 271 -5.28 -5.98 -16.60
CA GLY A 271 -5.05 -5.23 -17.82
C GLY A 271 -3.59 -5.22 -18.22
N TYR A 272 -3.23 -4.27 -19.08
CA TYR A 272 -1.86 -4.10 -19.54
C TYR A 272 -1.54 -2.65 -19.85
N ALA A 273 -0.26 -2.30 -19.84
CA ALA A 273 0.23 -1.06 -20.43
C ALA A 273 0.97 -1.32 -21.75
N VAL A 274 0.89 -0.39 -22.69
CA VAL A 274 1.68 -0.43 -23.93
C VAL A 274 2.98 0.36 -23.72
N PRO A 275 4.16 -0.21 -24.03
CA PRO A 275 5.41 0.52 -23.93
C PRO A 275 5.38 1.85 -24.69
N GLY A 276 5.71 2.94 -23.99
CA GLY A 276 5.78 4.29 -24.57
C GLY A 276 4.44 5.02 -24.69
N GLU A 277 3.30 4.34 -24.50
CA GLU A 277 2.00 5.00 -24.42
C GLU A 277 1.86 5.75 -23.10
N ARG A 278 1.47 7.03 -23.18
CA ARG A 278 1.29 7.89 -22.01
C ARG A 278 0.10 8.82 -22.21
N ARG A 279 -0.48 9.26 -21.10
CA ARG A 279 -1.55 10.26 -21.06
C ARG A 279 -1.38 11.16 -19.85
N THR A 280 -1.90 12.38 -19.96
CA THR A 280 -1.87 13.36 -18.89
C THR A 280 -2.68 12.90 -17.68
N GLU A 281 -2.01 12.82 -16.53
CA GLU A 281 -2.57 12.67 -15.18
C GLU A 281 -2.42 13.98 -14.42
N GLY A 282 -3.31 14.23 -13.47
CA GLY A 282 -3.30 15.40 -12.63
C GLY A 282 -3.99 16.63 -13.25
N PRO A 283 -3.98 17.79 -12.56
CA PRO A 283 -3.28 18.03 -11.30
C PRO A 283 -3.91 17.23 -10.15
N PHE A 284 -3.21 17.08 -9.03
CA PHE A 284 -3.68 16.27 -7.90
C PHE A 284 -3.23 16.86 -6.58
N GLY A 285 -4.11 16.92 -5.58
CA GLY A 285 -3.76 17.36 -4.23
C GLY A 285 -2.73 16.43 -3.58
N ASP A 286 -1.55 16.95 -3.26
CA ASP A 286 -0.44 16.18 -2.70
C ASP A 286 -0.31 16.33 -1.18
N HIS A 287 0.62 15.55 -0.63
CA HIS A 287 0.91 15.44 0.80
C HIS A 287 1.42 16.73 1.45
N PHE A 288 1.66 17.81 0.68
CA PHE A 288 2.00 19.14 1.19
C PHE A 288 0.79 20.08 1.27
N GLY A 289 -0.38 19.63 0.83
CA GLY A 289 -1.57 20.47 0.73
C GLY A 289 -1.53 21.45 -0.44
N ILE A 290 -0.71 21.17 -1.45
CA ILE A 290 -0.70 21.90 -2.74
C ILE A 290 -1.13 20.96 -3.86
N TYR A 291 -1.42 21.51 -5.04
CA TYR A 291 -1.64 20.70 -6.22
C TYR A 291 -0.31 20.41 -6.91
N SER A 292 0.02 19.13 -7.01
CA SER A 292 1.05 18.66 -7.92
C SER A 292 0.61 18.94 -9.36
N LEU A 293 1.58 19.35 -10.18
CA LEU A 293 1.33 19.69 -11.59
C LEU A 293 0.92 18.44 -12.39
N PRO A 294 0.18 18.63 -13.50
CA PRO A 294 -0.09 17.55 -14.43
C PRO A 294 1.19 17.00 -15.05
N GLY A 295 1.18 15.72 -15.40
CA GLY A 295 2.31 15.05 -16.06
C GLY A 295 1.86 13.89 -16.92
N GLU A 296 2.72 13.45 -17.83
CA GLU A 296 2.45 12.27 -18.66
C GLU A 296 2.80 11.01 -17.87
N TYR A 297 1.90 10.03 -17.83
CA TYR A 297 2.10 8.74 -17.16
C TYR A 297 1.59 7.58 -18.01
N PRO A 298 2.09 6.35 -17.82
CA PRO A 298 1.61 5.19 -18.57
C PRO A 298 0.12 4.95 -18.38
N VAL A 299 -0.51 4.40 -19.42
CA VAL A 299 -1.92 4.06 -19.43
C VAL A 299 -2.07 2.55 -19.25
N MET A 300 -2.95 2.15 -18.34
CA MET A 300 -3.42 0.79 -18.22
C MET A 300 -4.74 0.63 -18.97
N HIS A 301 -4.77 -0.33 -19.89
CA HIS A 301 -5.95 -0.83 -20.59
C HIS A 301 -6.54 -2.01 -19.83
N VAL A 302 -7.76 -1.85 -19.31
CA VAL A 302 -8.44 -2.85 -18.49
C VAL A 302 -9.05 -3.94 -19.36
N THR A 303 -8.81 -5.19 -18.99
CA THR A 303 -9.32 -6.38 -19.69
C THR A 303 -10.28 -7.21 -18.83
N ALA A 304 -10.16 -7.14 -17.50
CA ALA A 304 -11.08 -7.82 -16.60
C ALA A 304 -11.19 -7.10 -15.25
N ILE A 305 -12.36 -7.21 -14.62
CA ILE A 305 -12.55 -6.88 -13.21
C ILE A 305 -13.14 -8.11 -12.54
N THR A 306 -12.54 -8.53 -11.44
CA THR A 306 -13.04 -9.61 -10.58
C THR A 306 -13.12 -9.13 -9.15
N HIS A 307 -14.06 -9.68 -8.39
CA HIS A 307 -14.21 -9.32 -6.99
C HIS A 307 -14.75 -10.48 -6.15
N ARG A 308 -14.60 -10.33 -4.83
CA ARG A 308 -15.30 -11.17 -3.85
C ARG A 308 -16.79 -10.84 -3.81
N SER A 309 -17.60 -11.73 -3.25
CA SER A 309 -19.06 -11.55 -3.16
C SER A 309 -19.52 -10.41 -2.23
N ASP A 310 -18.71 -10.04 -1.26
CA ASP A 310 -18.94 -8.97 -0.29
C ASP A 310 -17.79 -7.92 -0.29
N PRO A 311 -17.52 -7.26 -1.43
CA PRO A 311 -16.35 -6.41 -1.59
C PRO A 311 -16.53 -5.07 -0.88
N VAL A 312 -15.43 -4.52 -0.35
CA VAL A 312 -15.34 -3.13 0.08
C VAL A 312 -14.16 -2.47 -0.64
N VAL A 313 -14.38 -1.29 -1.21
CA VAL A 313 -13.36 -0.55 -1.95
C VAL A 313 -12.71 0.47 -1.01
N PRO A 314 -11.43 0.30 -0.61
CA PRO A 314 -10.73 1.28 0.20
C PRO A 314 -10.17 2.41 -0.65
N MET A 315 -10.33 3.63 -0.18
CA MET A 315 -9.68 4.84 -0.72
C MET A 315 -9.23 5.72 0.45
N THR A 316 -8.33 6.64 0.17
CA THR A 316 -7.94 7.70 1.09
C THR A 316 -8.02 9.06 0.42
N ILE A 317 -7.85 10.11 1.23
CA ILE A 317 -7.63 11.48 0.79
C ILE A 317 -6.23 11.89 1.23
N VAL A 318 -5.50 12.49 0.29
CA VAL A 318 -4.16 13.05 0.50
C VAL A 318 -4.28 14.56 0.41
N GLY A 319 -3.57 15.32 1.23
CA GLY A 319 -3.62 16.78 1.20
C GLY A 319 -2.82 17.40 2.32
N LEU A 320 -3.25 18.58 2.79
CA LEU A 320 -2.58 19.27 3.89
C LEU A 320 -2.60 18.39 5.17
N PRO A 321 -1.43 18.03 5.73
CA PRO A 321 -1.35 17.21 6.94
C PRO A 321 -2.10 17.82 8.14
N PRO A 322 -2.57 17.00 9.10
CA PRO A 322 -2.42 15.55 9.15
C PRO A 322 -3.39 14.83 8.20
N MET A 323 -2.89 13.75 7.59
CA MET A 323 -3.61 12.87 6.67
C MET A 323 -3.27 11.40 6.96
N GLU A 324 -4.05 10.48 6.41
CA GLU A 324 -3.96 9.04 6.66
C GLU A 324 -2.60 8.45 6.24
N ASP A 325 -2.08 8.88 5.09
CA ASP A 325 -0.74 8.58 4.58
C ASP A 325 0.38 9.04 5.53
N GLY A 326 0.17 10.15 6.24
CA GLY A 326 1.11 10.66 7.23
C GLY A 326 1.29 9.68 8.39
N PHE A 327 0.18 9.19 8.97
CA PHE A 327 0.25 8.20 10.05
C PHE A 327 0.89 6.89 9.61
N ILE A 328 0.69 6.48 8.35
CA ILE A 328 1.39 5.33 7.76
C ILE A 328 2.89 5.63 7.67
N GLY A 329 3.28 6.81 7.17
CA GLY A 329 4.67 7.25 7.05
C GLY A 329 5.42 7.31 8.39
N GLU A 330 4.79 7.87 9.42
CA GLU A 330 5.36 7.89 10.78
C GLU A 330 5.58 6.47 11.32
N ALA A 331 4.60 5.58 11.11
CA ALA A 331 4.71 4.19 11.51
C ALA A 331 5.80 3.45 10.74
N ILE A 332 6.02 3.73 9.46
CA ILE A 332 7.16 3.20 8.70
C ILE A 332 8.48 3.67 9.33
N GLY A 333 8.62 4.97 9.62
CA GLY A 333 9.80 5.50 10.30
C GLY A 333 10.10 4.77 11.62
N ALA A 334 9.08 4.58 12.46
CA ALA A 334 9.19 3.86 13.72
C ALA A 334 9.49 2.36 13.54
N ALA A 335 8.88 1.71 12.55
CA ALA A 335 9.07 0.29 12.24
C ALA A 335 10.48 0.01 11.74
N PHE A 336 11.09 0.90 10.96
CA PHE A 336 12.41 0.69 10.38
C PHE A 336 13.56 1.29 11.19
N LEU A 337 13.29 2.13 12.21
CA LEU A 337 14.32 2.67 13.10
C LEU A 337 15.24 1.59 13.71
N PRO A 338 14.76 0.43 14.20
CA PRO A 338 15.65 -0.63 14.69
C PRO A 338 16.60 -1.16 13.61
N VAL A 339 16.13 -1.29 12.37
CA VAL A 339 16.96 -1.70 11.22
C VAL A 339 18.01 -0.63 10.91
N LEU A 340 17.62 0.64 10.98
CA LEU A 340 18.54 1.76 10.80
C LEU A 340 19.62 1.79 11.89
N ARG A 341 19.26 1.59 13.16
CA ARG A 341 20.22 1.47 14.28
C ARG A 341 21.16 0.27 14.13
N PHE A 342 20.67 -0.81 13.53
CA PHE A 342 21.48 -2.00 13.23
C PHE A 342 22.57 -1.69 12.20
N GLN A 343 22.25 -0.96 11.14
CA GLN A 343 23.20 -0.53 10.11
C GLN A 343 24.11 0.63 10.57
N HIS A 344 23.54 1.61 11.28
CA HIS A 344 24.20 2.83 11.74
C HIS A 344 24.22 2.90 13.27
N ARG A 345 25.26 2.35 13.90
CA ARG A 345 25.39 2.27 15.37
C ARG A 345 25.39 3.60 16.12
N ASP A 346 25.59 4.71 15.42
CA ASP A 346 25.52 6.04 16.02
C ASP A 346 24.12 6.65 15.98
N VAL A 347 23.18 6.13 15.19
CA VAL A 347 21.79 6.58 15.21
C VAL A 347 21.15 6.18 16.54
N VAL A 348 20.62 7.15 17.26
CA VAL A 348 19.87 6.96 18.49
C VAL A 348 18.39 7.05 18.21
N ASP A 349 17.92 8.00 17.41
CA ASP A 349 16.49 8.15 17.13
C ASP A 349 16.25 8.80 15.77
N LEU A 350 15.05 8.62 15.23
CA LEU A 350 14.58 9.20 13.99
C LEU A 350 13.15 9.70 14.19
N HIS A 351 12.94 10.98 13.89
CA HIS A 351 11.62 11.57 13.81
C HIS A 351 11.42 12.22 12.44
N VAL A 352 10.31 11.90 11.79
CA VAL A 352 9.92 12.46 10.49
C VAL A 352 8.60 13.23 10.68
N PRO A 353 8.64 14.56 10.86
CA PRO A 353 7.44 15.33 11.19
C PRO A 353 6.38 15.26 10.09
N LEU A 354 5.15 14.96 10.48
CA LEU A 354 4.00 14.85 9.57
C LEU A 354 3.75 16.14 8.80
N GLU A 355 3.97 17.28 9.45
CA GLU A 355 3.79 18.64 8.91
C GLU A 355 4.74 18.93 7.74
N THR A 356 5.78 18.12 7.58
CA THR A 356 6.74 18.22 6.48
C THR A 356 6.53 17.15 5.40
N GLY A 357 5.37 16.47 5.42
CA GLY A 357 5.05 15.38 4.52
C GLY A 357 5.85 14.11 4.81
N PHE A 358 6.35 13.90 6.03
CA PHE A 358 7.05 12.69 6.53
C PHE A 358 8.30 12.18 5.76
N HIS A 359 8.68 12.74 4.62
CA HIS A 359 9.86 12.33 3.85
C HIS A 359 10.83 13.47 3.48
N ASN A 360 10.44 14.74 3.62
CA ASN A 360 11.32 15.88 3.28
C ASN A 360 12.22 16.36 4.42
N LEU A 361 11.82 16.14 5.67
CA LEU A 361 12.62 16.47 6.84
C LEU A 361 12.73 15.25 7.76
N ALA A 362 13.96 14.86 8.06
CA ALA A 362 14.27 13.87 9.08
C ALA A 362 15.09 14.53 10.18
N ILE A 363 14.64 14.39 11.42
CA ILE A 363 15.34 14.80 12.64
C ILE A 363 15.98 13.55 13.23
N ILE A 364 17.32 13.53 13.30
CA ILE A 364 18.08 12.38 13.75
C ILE A 364 18.84 12.72 15.02
N ALA A 365 18.59 11.96 16.09
CA ALA A 365 19.46 11.96 17.25
C ALA A 365 20.64 11.01 16.98
N SER A 366 21.88 11.50 17.10
CA SER A 366 23.08 10.69 16.87
C SER A 366 24.06 10.77 18.05
N LYS A 367 24.66 9.64 18.40
CA LYS A 367 25.69 9.53 19.42
C LYS A 367 27.04 10.00 18.86
N GLN A 368 27.53 11.11 19.39
CA GLN A 368 28.85 11.63 19.02
C GLN A 368 29.97 10.73 19.57
N ARG A 369 30.68 10.02 18.69
CA ARG A 369 31.82 9.16 19.05
C ARG A 369 33.18 9.72 18.63
N TYR A 370 33.18 10.60 17.63
CA TYR A 370 34.38 11.28 17.11
C TYR A 370 33.97 12.61 16.45
N PRO A 371 34.88 13.58 16.30
CA PRO A 371 34.58 14.86 15.66
C PRO A 371 33.89 14.69 14.30
N ARG A 372 32.84 15.48 14.06
CA ARG A 372 32.05 15.48 12.81
C ARG A 372 31.27 14.18 12.51
N GLN A 373 31.07 13.27 13.48
CA GLN A 373 30.23 12.07 13.31
C GLN A 373 28.83 12.40 12.75
N ALA A 374 28.15 13.44 13.26
CA ALA A 374 26.85 13.86 12.75
C ALA A 374 26.83 14.11 11.23
N ARG A 375 27.87 14.74 10.65
CA ARG A 375 27.96 14.97 9.20
C ARG A 375 28.06 13.67 8.42
N LYS A 376 28.87 12.71 8.91
CA LYS A 376 28.97 11.37 8.30
C LYS A 376 27.61 10.66 8.34
N THR A 377 26.91 10.74 9.47
CA THR A 377 25.59 10.13 9.65
C THR A 377 24.58 10.73 8.67
N CYS A 378 24.47 12.06 8.60
CA CYS A 378 23.59 12.73 7.65
C CYS A 378 23.91 12.33 6.20
N LEU A 379 25.18 12.39 5.78
CA LEU A 379 25.58 12.02 4.42
C LEU A 379 25.29 10.54 4.11
N GLY A 380 25.52 9.65 5.08
CA GLY A 380 25.22 8.23 4.93
C GLY A 380 23.73 7.95 4.74
N LEU A 381 22.87 8.65 5.49
CA LEU A 381 21.43 8.48 5.42
C LEU A 381 20.83 9.12 4.16
N LEU A 382 21.31 10.30 3.76
CA LEU A 382 20.88 10.97 2.52
C LEU A 382 21.20 10.15 1.26
N GLY A 383 22.24 9.32 1.30
CA GLY A 383 22.62 8.44 0.20
C GLY A 383 22.03 7.03 0.24
N ALA A 384 21.22 6.69 1.26
CA ALA A 384 20.74 5.33 1.49
C ALA A 384 19.35 5.03 0.88
N GLY A 385 18.70 6.01 0.24
CA GLY A 385 17.34 5.86 -0.29
C GLY A 385 17.25 5.11 -1.62
N GLN A 386 16.10 4.45 -1.82
CA GLN A 386 15.55 4.04 -3.12
C GLN A 386 14.53 5.08 -3.61
#